data_AF-A0A951EUV5-F1
#
_entry.id   AF-A0A951EUV5-F1
#
_cell.length_a   1.000
_cell.length_b   1.000
_cell.length_c   1.000
_cell.angle_alpha   90.00
_cell.angle_beta   90.00
_cell.angle_gamma   90.00
#
_symmetry.space_group_name_H-M   'P 1'
#
loop_
_entity.id
_entity.type
_entity.pdbx_description
1 polymer ?
#
loop_
_entity_poly.entity_id
_entity_poly.type
_entity_poly.pdbx_seq_one_letter_code
_entity_poly.pdbx_strand_id
1 'polypeptide(L)' 'EQHFFHDKNFRNEPKRCKACKGKRQGGSPGSGKAETVTSCSQCGRETTVPFRPTQGRPVFCRECFLSRRASAAAAAR' A
#
# COMPACT_ATOMS: atom_id res chain seq x y z
N GLU A 1 5.83 -27.86 -8.75
CA GLU A 1 5.19 -27.03 -7.69
C GLU A 1 3.95 -27.67 -7.08
N GLN A 2 3.02 -28.28 -7.84
CA GLN A 2 1.90 -29.04 -7.23
C GLN A 2 2.38 -30.22 -6.36
N HIS A 3 3.39 -30.96 -6.82
CA HIS A 3 4.04 -31.98 -5.98
C HIS A 3 4.59 -31.41 -4.66
N PHE A 4 5.12 -30.18 -4.65
CA PHE A 4 5.69 -29.55 -3.45
C PHE A 4 4.64 -29.16 -2.41
N PHE A 5 3.42 -28.82 -2.85
CA PHE A 5 2.30 -28.54 -1.93
C PHE A 5 1.76 -29.82 -1.27
N HIS A 6 1.68 -30.90 -2.04
CA HIS A 6 1.26 -32.22 -1.54
C HIS A 6 2.29 -32.80 -0.56
N ASP A 7 3.58 -32.72 -0.90
CA ASP A 7 4.69 -33.27 -0.10
C ASP A 7 4.92 -32.55 1.24
N LYS A 8 4.52 -31.27 1.33
CA LYS A 8 4.79 -30.41 2.51
C LYS A 8 3.61 -30.26 3.48
N ASN A 9 2.55 -31.07 3.36
CA ASN A 9 1.43 -31.09 4.32
C ASN A 9 0.83 -29.69 4.63
N PHE A 10 0.88 -28.76 3.66
CA PHE A 10 0.26 -27.44 3.84
C PHE A 10 -1.25 -27.62 3.96
N ARG A 11 -1.77 -27.42 5.17
CA ARG A 11 -3.20 -27.57 5.53
C ARG A 11 -4.14 -26.68 4.72
N ASN A 12 -3.62 -25.67 4.03
CA ASN A 12 -4.41 -24.72 3.27
C ASN A 12 -4.01 -24.77 1.79
N GLU A 13 -4.85 -25.44 0.99
CA GLU A 13 -4.67 -25.57 -0.45
C GLU A 13 -4.61 -24.17 -1.12
N PRO A 14 -3.77 -23.97 -2.15
CA PRO A 14 -3.72 -22.72 -2.88
C PRO A 14 -5.10 -22.34 -3.41
N LYS A 15 -5.68 -21.25 -2.91
CA LYS A 15 -7.01 -20.75 -3.33
C LYS A 15 -7.16 -20.52 -4.84
N ARG A 16 -6.06 -20.47 -5.60
CA ARG A 16 -6.02 -20.22 -7.05
C ARG A 16 -4.87 -21.01 -7.68
N CYS A 17 -5.12 -21.64 -8.82
CA CYS A 17 -4.10 -22.38 -9.56
C CYS A 17 -3.04 -21.44 -10.19
N LYS A 18 -1.92 -22.01 -10.65
CA LYS A 18 -0.80 -21.27 -11.27
C LYS A 18 -1.25 -20.40 -12.44
N ALA A 19 -2.10 -20.93 -13.32
CA ALA A 19 -2.63 -20.20 -14.46
C ALA A 19 -3.48 -18.98 -14.03
N CYS A 20 -4.33 -19.12 -13.01
CA CYS A 20 -5.12 -18.02 -12.45
C CYS A 20 -4.25 -16.95 -11.75
N LYS A 21 -3.13 -17.35 -11.13
CA LYS A 21 -2.15 -16.43 -10.55
C LYS A 21 -1.43 -15.64 -11.66
N GLY A 22 -0.94 -16.32 -12.70
CA GLY A 22 -0.25 -15.70 -13.83
C GLY A 22 -1.11 -14.68 -14.58
N LYS A 23 -2.40 -14.99 -14.81
CA LYS A 23 -3.35 -14.08 -15.46
C LYS A 23 -3.58 -12.77 -14.71
N ARG A 24 -3.41 -12.76 -13.38
CA ARG A 24 -3.54 -11.54 -12.56
C ARG A 24 -2.23 -10.78 -12.39
N GLN A 25 -1.09 -11.46 -12.56
CA GLN A 25 0.24 -10.82 -12.53
C GLN A 25 0.47 -9.91 -13.76
N GLY A 26 -0.31 -10.09 -14.84
CA GLY A 26 -0.29 -9.26 -16.05
C GLY A 26 -1.22 -8.05 -16.05
N GLY A 27 -1.90 -7.75 -14.93
CA GLY A 27 -2.61 -6.48 -14.77
C GLY A 27 -1.59 -5.37 -14.60
N SER A 28 -1.33 -4.62 -15.68
CA SER A 28 -0.43 -3.46 -15.74
C SER A 28 -0.37 -2.67 -14.42
N PRO A 29 0.80 -2.56 -13.75
CA PRO A 29 0.96 -1.72 -12.55
C PRO A 29 0.80 -0.20 -12.78
N GLY A 30 0.25 0.24 -13.92
CA GLY A 30 0.51 1.56 -14.50
C GLY A 30 -0.70 2.39 -14.92
N SER A 31 -1.94 2.00 -14.58
CA SER A 31 -3.09 2.86 -14.86
C SER A 31 -3.25 3.89 -13.74
N GLY A 32 -2.56 5.03 -13.91
CA GLY A 32 -2.86 6.33 -13.31
C GLY A 32 -3.26 6.29 -11.84
N LYS A 33 -2.28 6.37 -10.93
CA LYS A 33 -2.58 6.76 -9.56
C LYS A 33 -3.23 8.13 -9.64
N ALA A 34 -4.55 8.19 -9.49
CA ALA A 34 -5.29 9.44 -9.56
C ALA A 34 -4.70 10.40 -8.52
N GLU A 35 -4.01 11.44 -9.02
CA GLU A 35 -3.45 12.49 -8.21
C GLU A 35 -4.62 13.29 -7.63
N THR A 36 -4.78 13.22 -6.31
CA THR A 36 -5.84 13.94 -5.60
C THR A 36 -5.23 15.12 -4.87
N VAL A 37 -5.75 16.31 -5.11
CA VAL A 37 -5.39 17.53 -4.39
C VAL A 37 -6.11 17.53 -3.04
N THR A 38 -5.38 17.78 -1.96
CA THR A 38 -5.93 17.79 -0.59
C THR A 38 -5.10 18.67 0.34
N SER A 39 -5.68 19.08 1.48
CA SER A 39 -5.01 19.94 2.45
C SER A 39 -4.27 19.11 3.51
N CYS A 40 -3.06 19.54 3.87
CA CYS A 40 -2.28 18.94 4.94
C CYS A 40 -3.00 19.13 6.29
N SER A 41 -3.21 18.05 7.04
CA SER A 41 -3.86 18.08 8.35
C SER A 41 -3.05 18.76 9.46
N GLN A 42 -1.76 19.04 9.23
CA GLN A 42 -0.89 19.71 10.21
C GLN A 42 -0.66 21.19 9.91
N CYS A 43 -0.43 21.56 8.65
CA CYS A 43 -0.09 22.94 8.27
C CYS A 43 -1.11 23.60 7.32
N GLY A 44 -2.16 22.89 6.90
CA GLY A 44 -3.23 23.44 6.05
C GLY A 44 -2.88 23.62 4.57
N ARG A 45 -1.59 23.55 4.18
CA ARG A 45 -1.21 23.76 2.78
C ARG A 45 -1.76 22.69 1.85
N GLU A 46 -1.99 23.09 0.61
CA GLU A 46 -2.41 22.20 -0.47
C GLU A 46 -1.27 21.24 -0.88
N THR A 47 -1.59 19.97 -1.10
CA THR A 47 -0.64 18.94 -1.49
C THR A 47 -1.32 17.87 -2.35
N THR A 48 -0.55 17.29 -3.26
CA THR A 48 -1.04 16.23 -4.15
C THR A 48 -0.63 14.87 -3.63
N VAL A 49 -1.59 13.94 -3.54
CA VAL A 49 -1.35 12.57 -3.09
C VAL A 49 -1.78 11.55 -4.15
N PRO A 50 -1.05 10.42 -4.29
CA PRO A 50 -1.34 9.39 -5.29
C PRO A 50 -2.43 8.41 -4.84
N PHE A 51 -3.28 8.81 -3.88
CA PHE A 51 -4.33 8.00 -3.29
C PHE A 51 -5.51 8.89 -2.93
N ARG A 52 -6.71 8.32 -2.90
CA ARG A 52 -7.91 9.03 -2.45
C ARG A 52 -7.89 9.15 -0.92
N PRO A 53 -7.95 10.37 -0.33
CA PRO A 53 -8.07 10.53 1.10
C PRO A 53 -9.29 9.77 1.64
N THR A 54 -9.13 9.13 2.81
CA THR A 54 -10.18 8.35 3.48
C THR A 54 -10.51 8.99 4.82
N GLN A 55 -11.77 8.92 5.24
CA GLN A 55 -12.16 9.43 6.56
C GLN A 55 -11.42 8.67 7.66
N GLY A 56 -10.95 9.38 8.69
CA GLY A 56 -10.21 8.81 9.82
C GLY A 56 -8.69 8.69 9.63
N ARG A 57 -8.14 8.96 8.43
CA ARG A 57 -6.69 8.99 8.20
C ARG A 57 -6.21 10.38 7.80
N PRO A 58 -5.35 11.05 8.60
CA PRO A 58 -4.86 12.38 8.27
C PRO A 58 -3.88 12.34 7.09
N VAL A 59 -3.93 13.37 6.25
CA VAL A 59 -3.02 13.55 5.11
C VAL A 59 -1.95 14.56 5.49
N PHE A 60 -0.69 14.27 5.18
CA PHE A 60 0.42 15.17 5.44
C PHE A 60 1.14 15.50 4.14
N CYS A 61 1.54 16.75 4.03
CA CYS A 61 2.53 17.14 3.04
C CYS A 61 3.89 16.52 3.36
N ARG A 62 4.82 16.55 2.41
CA ARG A 62 6.14 15.92 2.52
C ARG A 62 6.90 16.30 3.80
N GLU A 63 6.93 17.59 4.12
CA GLU A 63 7.66 18.10 5.30
C GLU A 63 7.04 17.64 6.62
N CYS A 64 5.72 17.77 6.78
CA CYS A 64 5.02 17.30 7.98
C CYS A 64 5.11 15.78 8.16
N PHE A 65 5.09 15.02 7.06
CA PHE A 65 5.28 13.57 7.09
C PHE A 65 6.68 13.19 7.58
N LEU A 66 7.73 13.84 7.05
CA LEU A 66 9.11 13.60 7.47
C LEU A 66 9.33 13.99 8.94
N SER A 67 8.81 15.13 9.36
CA SER A 67 8.86 15.59 10.75
C SER A 67 8.21 14.58 11.70
N ARG A 68 6.96 14.15 11.44
CA ARG A 68 6.28 13.14 12.27
C ARG A 68 7.00 11.79 12.24
N ARG A 69 7.56 11.37 11.11
CA ARG A 69 8.30 10.10 11.00
C ARG A 69 9.58 10.13 11.82
N ALA A 70 10.30 11.25 11.84
CA ALA A 70 11.48 11.43 12.68
C ALA A 70 11.12 11.31 14.17
N SER A 71 10.04 11.98 14.60
CA SER A 71 9.53 11.86 15.97
C SER A 71 9.08 10.44 16.33
N ALA A 72 8.39 9.75 15.41
CA ALA A 72 7.91 8.38 15.63
C ALA A 72 9.04 7.34 15.65
N ALA A 73 10.09 7.53 14.85
CA ALA A 73 11.27 6.66 14.86
C ALA A 73 12.12 6.83 16.12
N ALA A 74 12.11 8.01 16.74
CA ALA A 74 12.75 8.25 18.03
C ALA A 74 11.98 7.59 19.19
N ALA A 75 10.64 7.54 19.12
CA ALA A 75 9.79 6.94 20.16
C ALA A 75 9.70 5.40 20.10
N ALA A 76 10.11 4.78 18.99
CA ALA A 76 10.15 3.33 18.80
C ALA A 76 11.53 2.71 19.14
N ARG A 77 12.47 3.52 19.63
CA ARG A 77 13.75 3.10 20.19
C ARG A 77 13.63 3.00 21.70
#